data_AF-X1Q7C5-F1
#
_entry.id   AF-X1Q7C5-F1
#
_cell.length_a   1.000
_cell.length_b   1.000
_cell.length_c   1.000
_cell.angle_alpha   90.00
_cell.angle_beta   90.00
_cell.angle_gamma   90.00
#
_symmetry.space_group_name_H-M   'P 1'
#
loop_
_entity.id
_entity.type
_entity.pdbx_description
1 polymer ?
#
loop_
_entity_poly.entity_id
_entity_poly.type
_entity_poly.pdbx_seq_one_letter_code
_entity_poly.pdbx_strand_id
1 'polypeptide(L)' 'ILNYPLGNTDPILPSAIVNLLGAEGYTGKAKYENLEDVLKTDNVFVHLYGKTETKPGRKMGHVTIISKDYR' A
#
# COMPACT_ATOMS: atom_id res chain seq x y z
N ILE A 1 -6.33 -24.50 14.06
CA ILE A 1 -5.35 -25.26 13.23
C ILE A 1 -3.93 -25.13 13.78
N LEU A 2 -3.41 -23.93 14.04
CA LEU A 2 -2.02 -23.77 14.53
C LEU A 2 -1.87 -23.64 16.07
N ASN A 3 -2.95 -23.29 16.79
CA ASN A 3 -3.02 -23.25 18.26
C ASN A 3 -1.93 -22.41 18.97
N TYR A 4 -1.40 -21.40 18.28
CA TYR A 4 -0.46 -20.44 18.86
C TYR A 4 -1.17 -19.35 19.67
N PRO A 5 -0.48 -18.72 20.64
CA PRO A 5 -1.03 -17.57 21.35
C PRO A 5 -1.36 -16.44 20.37
N LEU A 6 -2.42 -15.69 20.67
CA LEU A 6 -2.77 -14.48 19.93
C LEU A 6 -1.75 -13.37 20.20
N GLY A 7 -1.50 -12.53 19.20
CA GLY A 7 -0.62 -11.36 19.34
C GLY A 7 -1.31 -10.19 20.03
N ASN A 8 -0.52 -9.20 20.49
CA ASN A 8 -1.05 -7.94 21.01
C ASN A 8 -1.74 -7.13 19.90
N THR A 9 -2.92 -6.60 20.18
CA THR A 9 -3.72 -5.76 19.27
C THR A 9 -3.56 -4.26 19.51
N ASP A 10 -2.79 -3.85 20.53
CA ASP A 10 -2.55 -2.44 20.81
C ASP A 10 -1.86 -1.74 19.63
N PRO A 11 -2.33 -0.56 19.22
CA PRO A 11 -1.69 0.19 18.16
C PRO A 11 -0.33 0.70 18.61
N ILE A 12 0.70 0.53 17.78
CA ILE A 12 2.05 1.07 18.04
C ILE A 12 2.10 2.55 17.69
N LEU A 13 1.61 2.94 16.50
CA LEU A 13 1.52 4.31 16.02
C LEU A 13 0.27 4.49 15.14
N PRO A 14 -0.29 5.71 15.06
CA PRO A 14 -1.26 6.08 14.03
C PRO A 14 -0.78 5.69 12.63
N SER A 15 -1.69 5.12 11.83
CA SER A 15 -1.38 4.77 10.45
C SER A 15 -2.60 4.86 9.54
N ALA A 16 -2.36 5.19 8.28
CA ALA A 16 -3.34 5.15 7.21
C ALA A 16 -2.86 4.21 6.09
N ILE A 17 -3.79 3.47 5.49
CA ILE A 17 -3.50 2.59 4.36
C ILE A 17 -4.32 3.05 3.17
N VAL A 18 -3.64 3.28 2.05
CA VAL A 18 -4.25 3.66 0.78
C VAL A 18 -4.02 2.55 -0.25
N ASN A 19 -5.09 2.11 -0.91
CA ASN A 19 -4.98 1.13 -1.97
C ASN A 19 -4.41 1.77 -3.23
N LEU A 20 -3.47 1.07 -3.88
CA LEU A 20 -3.01 1.42 -5.21
C LEU A 20 -3.81 0.62 -6.23
N LEU A 21 -4.66 1.30 -6.99
CA LEU A 21 -5.55 0.68 -7.97
C LEU A 21 -5.09 0.97 -9.40
N GLY A 22 -5.40 0.07 -10.32
CA GLY A 22 -5.32 0.37 -11.75
C GLY A 22 -6.30 1.49 -12.11
N ALA A 23 -5.80 2.51 -12.80
CA ALA A 23 -6.56 3.69 -13.18
C ALA A 23 -7.62 3.39 -14.24
N GLU A 24 -8.70 4.18 -14.22
CA GLU A 24 -9.75 4.14 -15.25
C GLU A 24 -9.19 4.45 -16.64
N GLY A 25 -9.64 3.72 -17.65
CA GLY A 25 -9.16 3.87 -19.02
C GLY A 25 -7.79 3.24 -19.32
N TYR A 26 -7.12 2.61 -18.35
CA TYR A 26 -5.81 1.98 -18.54
C TYR A 26 -5.86 0.46 -18.39
N THR A 27 -5.36 -0.27 -19.38
CA THR A 27 -5.17 -1.74 -19.35
C THR A 27 -3.86 -2.12 -20.06
N GLY A 28 -3.18 -3.17 -19.59
CA GLY A 28 -1.94 -3.67 -20.19
C GLY A 28 -0.77 -3.60 -19.21
N LYS A 29 0.46 -3.42 -19.69
CA LYS A 29 1.66 -3.42 -18.83
C LYS A 29 1.55 -2.33 -17.75
N ALA A 30 1.76 -2.73 -16.50
CA ALA A 30 1.72 -1.82 -15.36
C ALA A 30 2.81 -0.74 -15.49
N LYS A 31 2.41 0.51 -15.28
CA LYS A 31 3.29 1.68 -15.16
C LYS A 31 2.88 2.42 -13.90
N TYR A 32 3.86 2.84 -13.11
CA TYR A 32 3.66 3.58 -11.88
C TYR A 32 4.20 4.99 -12.08
N GLU A 33 3.34 5.98 -11.90
CA GLU A 33 3.71 7.40 -11.95
C GLU A 33 4.03 7.90 -10.55
N ASN A 34 5.02 8.79 -10.42
CA ASN A 34 5.46 9.42 -9.17
C ASN A 34 5.92 8.44 -8.07
N LEU A 35 6.19 7.17 -8.40
CA LEU A 35 6.62 6.17 -7.42
C LEU A 35 7.95 6.56 -6.75
N GLU A 36 8.87 7.15 -7.50
CA GLU A 36 10.16 7.60 -6.95
C GLU A 36 9.99 8.67 -5.87
N ASP A 37 9.05 9.61 -6.05
CA ASP A 37 8.79 10.67 -5.07
C ASP A 37 8.13 10.11 -3.80
N VAL A 38 7.19 9.18 -3.97
CA VAL A 38 6.54 8.47 -2.85
C VAL A 38 7.58 7.70 -2.03
N LEU A 39 8.53 7.03 -2.69
CA LEU A 39 9.59 6.26 -2.03
C LEU A 39 10.59 7.13 -1.25
N LYS A 40 10.70 8.43 -1.58
CA LYS A 40 11.53 9.40 -0.84
C LYS A 40 10.82 10.00 0.37
N THR A 41 9.52 9.74 0.54
CA THR A 41 8.73 10.32 1.62
C THR A 41 8.95 9.55 2.92
N ASP A 42 9.38 10.25 3.97
CA ASP A 42 9.57 9.65 5.29
C ASP A 42 8.28 9.03 5.81
N ASN A 43 8.41 7.88 6.48
CA ASN A 43 7.29 7.14 7.08
C ASN A 43 6.21 6.64 6.09
N VAL A 44 6.57 6.54 4.81
CA VAL A 44 5.72 5.99 3.75
C VAL A 44 6.31 4.68 3.23
N PHE A 45 5.51 3.62 3.23
CA PHE A 45 5.94 2.28 2.86
C PHE A 45 5.07 1.75 1.72
N VAL A 46 5.69 1.51 0.56
CA VAL A 46 5.00 1.00 -0.63
C VAL A 46 5.09 -0.52 -0.68
N HIS A 47 3.95 -1.19 -0.84
CA HIS A 47 3.87 -2.64 -1.09
C HIS A 47 3.23 -2.90 -2.45
N LEU A 48 4.03 -3.34 -3.43
CA LEU A 48 3.56 -3.75 -4.75
C LEU A 48 3.36 -5.27 -4.80
N TYR A 49 2.26 -5.73 -5.42
CA TYR A 49 1.96 -7.16 -5.53
C TYR A 49 2.69 -7.88 -6.68
N GLY A 50 3.65 -7.22 -7.34
CA GLY A 50 4.40 -7.80 -8.47
C GLY A 50 3.58 -8.06 -9.73
N LYS A 51 2.37 -7.49 -9.83
CA LYS A 51 1.50 -7.66 -11.01
C LYS A 51 2.07 -6.89 -12.19
N THR A 52 2.42 -7.61 -13.25
CA THR A 52 2.98 -7.02 -14.48
C THR A 52 1.93 -6.33 -15.35
N GLU A 53 0.65 -6.63 -15.14
CA GLU A 53 -0.48 -6.06 -15.89
C GLU A 53 -1.48 -5.32 -14.99
N THR A 54 -1.97 -4.18 -15.47
CA THR A 54 -3.01 -3.36 -14.85
C THR A 54 -4.34 -3.45 -15.61
N LYS A 55 -5.43 -3.20 -14.90
CA LYS A 55 -6.79 -2.96 -15.42
C LYS A 55 -7.55 -2.06 -14.43
N PRO A 56 -8.61 -1.34 -14.84
CA PRO A 56 -9.36 -0.46 -13.95
C PRO A 56 -9.82 -1.19 -12.67
N GLY A 57 -9.61 -0.56 -11.52
CA GLY A 57 -9.99 -1.09 -10.21
C GLY A 57 -9.16 -2.29 -9.70
N ARG A 58 -8.18 -2.80 -10.47
CA ARG A 58 -7.31 -3.90 -10.01
C ARG A 58 -6.42 -3.40 -8.87
N LYS A 59 -6.45 -4.06 -7.72
CA LYS A 59 -5.48 -3.81 -6.65
C LYS A 59 -4.07 -4.16 -7.12
N MET A 60 -3.23 -3.15 -7.30
CA MET A 60 -1.83 -3.27 -7.72
C MET A 60 -0.86 -3.30 -6.53
N GLY A 61 -1.31 -2.80 -5.39
CA GLY A 61 -0.56 -2.73 -4.15
C GLY A 61 -1.29 -1.91 -3.11
N HIS A 62 -0.56 -1.45 -2.09
CA HIS A 62 -1.01 -0.46 -1.15
C HIS A 62 0.17 0.37 -0.64
N VAL A 63 -0.13 1.52 -0.06
CA VAL A 63 0.82 2.38 0.62
C VAL A 63 0.38 2.50 2.08
N THR A 64 1.30 2.21 2.99
CA THR A 64 1.12 2.40 4.43
C THR A 64 1.85 3.66 4.84
N ILE A 65 1.15 4.57 5.49
CA ILE A 65 1.67 5.84 6.01
C ILE A 65 1.56 5.76 7.52
N ILE A 66 2.66 6.01 8.24
CA ILE A 66 2.66 6.09 9.71
C ILE A 66 2.97 7.51 10.15
N SER A 67 2.37 7.94 11.27
CA SER A 67 2.59 9.27 11.82
C SER A 67 2.63 9.24 13.34
N LYS A 68 3.29 10.23 13.95
CA LYS A 68 3.23 10.47 15.39
C LYS A 68 1.97 11.25 15.78
N ASP A 69 1.27 11.85 14.81
CA ASP A 69 -0.01 12.53 14.98
C ASP A 69 -1.14 11.73 14.32
N TYR A 70 -2.34 11.82 14.88
CA TYR A 70 -3.58 11.32 14.30
C TYR A 70 -4.23 12.30 13.31
N ARG A 71 -3.76 13.56 13.28
CA ARG A 71 -4.26 14.63 12.43
C ARG A 71 -3.46 14.79 11.14
#